data_AF-A0AAN4WW63-F1
#
_entry.id   AF-A0AAN4WW63-F1
#
_cell.length_a   1.000
_cell.length_b   1.000
_cell.length_c   1.000
_cell.angle_alpha   90.00
_cell.angle_beta   90.00
_cell.angle_gamma   90.00
#
_symmetry.space_group_name_H-M   'P 1'
#
loop_
_entity.id
_entity.type
_entity.pdbx_description
1 polymer ?
#
loop_
_entity_poly.entity_id
_entity_poly.type
_entity_poly.pdbx_seq_one_letter_code
_entity_poly.pdbx_strand_id
1 'polypeptide(L)'
;MTQDLMKRPRVEHGPLHSVEALALALTRVQRLLLPEALNPPRGPWAYAAMLGPVSLFLGWKAMQVPGLDAPPISWGVAVVTGVLAAAAIWILARQERRWRGWCVDFEQLRIMAVGQGPQPPIVLNATEHSLGCYVGSSAAHGTCFVLELRHVRRGPVAQLTSVTFSAVRQATWNQQLQQLDRCVDMLAERLHIRRSGEPLRPMR
;
A
#
# COMPACT_ATOMS: atom_id res chain seq x y z
N MET A 1 -22.89 18.04 7.49
CA MET A 1 -21.66 17.61 8.19
C MET A 1 -20.87 16.68 7.28
N THR A 2 -20.04 17.20 6.38
CA THR A 2 -19.31 16.38 5.39
C THR A 2 -18.06 17.15 4.92
N GLN A 3 -17.09 17.36 5.80
CA GLN A 3 -15.81 18.01 5.43
C GLN A 3 -14.56 17.39 6.06
N ASP A 4 -14.65 16.22 6.71
CA ASP A 4 -13.49 15.60 7.37
C ASP A 4 -12.88 14.40 6.61
N LEU A 5 -13.42 14.05 5.45
CA LEU A 5 -13.00 12.87 4.65
C LEU A 5 -11.70 13.07 3.86
N MET A 6 -11.07 14.25 3.90
CA MET A 6 -9.85 14.55 3.11
C MET A 6 -8.70 15.19 3.90
N LYS A 7 -8.69 15.15 5.24
CA LYS A 7 -7.49 15.53 5.99
C LYS A 7 -6.45 14.43 5.86
N ARG A 8 -5.62 14.52 4.82
CA ARG A 8 -4.42 13.69 4.69
C ARG A 8 -3.57 13.87 5.94
N PRO A 9 -3.12 12.79 6.60
CA PRO A 9 -2.20 12.92 7.72
C PRO A 9 -0.94 13.63 7.24
N ARG A 10 -0.41 14.55 8.06
CA ARG A 10 0.87 15.20 7.80
C ARG A 10 1.96 14.16 8.06
N VAL A 11 2.56 13.65 7.00
CA VAL A 11 3.59 12.60 7.01
C VAL A 11 4.88 13.19 6.44
N GLU A 12 6.02 12.87 7.05
CA GLU A 12 7.31 13.53 6.79
C GLU A 12 8.19 12.77 5.79
N HIS A 13 7.67 11.71 5.15
CA HIS A 13 8.40 10.90 4.18
C HIS A 13 7.70 10.80 2.83
N GLY A 14 8.50 10.51 1.80
CA GLY A 14 8.01 10.09 0.49
C GLY A 14 7.31 8.72 0.53
N PRO A 15 6.74 8.26 -0.58
CA PRO A 15 6.01 7.00 -0.61
C PRO A 15 6.93 5.81 -0.34
N LEU A 16 6.48 4.90 0.52
CA LEU A 16 7.22 3.67 0.82
C LEU A 16 6.96 2.63 -0.28
N HIS A 17 8.02 2.25 -0.99
CA HIS A 17 7.95 1.29 -2.10
C HIS A 17 8.79 0.02 -1.87
N SER A 18 9.60 0.01 -0.82
CA SER A 18 10.50 -1.08 -0.48
C SER A 18 10.77 -1.11 1.02
N VAL A 19 11.28 -2.24 1.50
CA VAL A 19 11.75 -2.40 2.89
C VAL A 19 12.90 -1.45 3.19
N GLU A 20 13.74 -1.13 2.20
CA GLU A 20 14.80 -0.16 2.35
C GLU A 20 14.29 1.25 2.61
N ALA A 21 13.28 1.68 1.85
CA ALA A 21 12.63 2.96 2.08
C ALA A 21 11.97 3.02 3.47
N LEU A 22 11.38 1.89 3.92
CA LEU A 22 10.83 1.77 5.27
C LEU A 22 11.92 1.93 6.33
N ALA A 23 13.04 1.22 6.22
CA ALA A 23 14.16 1.31 7.16
C ALA A 23 14.68 2.76 7.29
N LEU A 24 14.84 3.46 6.16
CA LEU A 24 15.28 4.85 6.15
C LEU A 24 14.25 5.78 6.80
N ALA A 25 12.97 5.63 6.46
CA ALA A 25 11.90 6.45 7.04
C ALA A 25 11.79 6.25 8.56
N LEU A 26 11.88 5.00 9.04
CA LEU A 26 11.78 4.65 10.45
C LEU A 26 12.84 5.31 11.34
N THR A 27 13.98 5.74 10.80
CA THR A 27 14.99 6.46 11.60
C THR A 27 14.73 7.96 11.73
N ARG A 28 13.87 8.54 10.88
CA ARG A 28 13.81 10.00 10.68
C ARG A 28 12.49 10.65 11.03
N VAL A 29 11.37 9.94 10.87
CA VAL A 29 10.05 10.57 10.93
C VAL A 29 9.34 10.38 12.26
N GLN A 30 8.56 11.35 12.70
CA GLN A 30 7.66 11.20 13.86
C GLN A 30 6.33 10.55 13.51
N ARG A 31 5.93 10.65 12.24
CA ARG A 31 4.74 10.01 11.69
C ARG A 31 5.08 9.21 10.46
N LEU A 32 4.67 7.94 10.47
CA LEU A 32 4.93 7.00 9.40
C LEU A 32 3.61 6.52 8.81
N LEU A 33 3.44 6.67 7.50
CA LEU A 33 2.35 6.04 6.78
C LEU A 33 2.82 4.68 6.26
N LEU A 34 2.30 3.62 6.87
CA LEU A 34 2.42 2.25 6.38
C LEU A 34 1.33 2.01 5.32
N PRO A 35 1.69 1.80 4.05
CA PRO A 35 0.71 1.43 3.03
C PRO A 35 0.18 0.01 3.29
N GLU A 36 -1.01 -0.31 2.77
CA GLU A 36 -1.55 -1.68 2.86
C GLU A 36 -0.61 -2.75 2.26
N ALA A 37 0.12 -2.37 1.21
CA ALA A 37 1.09 -3.21 0.53
C ALA A 37 2.37 -2.41 0.21
N LEU A 38 3.46 -2.79 0.88
CA LEU A 38 4.82 -2.40 0.56
C LEU A 38 5.23 -3.26 -0.65
N ASN A 39 5.02 -2.74 -1.86
CA ASN A 39 5.21 -3.40 -3.16
C ASN A 39 3.98 -4.17 -3.69
N PRO A 40 2.88 -3.49 -4.06
CA PRO A 40 1.68 -4.16 -4.58
C PRO A 40 2.01 -4.94 -5.87
N PRO A 41 1.42 -6.14 -6.07
CA PRO A 41 1.62 -6.89 -7.30
C PRO A 41 1.20 -6.04 -8.50
N ARG A 42 2.16 -5.73 -9.37
CA ARG A 42 1.92 -5.06 -10.64
C ARG A 42 1.30 -6.07 -11.60
N GLY A 43 0.01 -6.34 -11.45
CA GLY A 43 -0.74 -7.14 -12.41
C GLY A 43 -1.21 -6.28 -13.60
N PRO A 44 -0.66 -6.43 -14.82
CA PRO A 44 -1.12 -5.69 -16.01
C PRO A 44 -2.62 -5.89 -16.31
N TRP A 45 -3.19 -7.03 -15.91
CA TRP A 45 -4.58 -7.43 -16.17
C TRP A 45 -5.63 -6.61 -15.40
N ALA A 46 -5.32 -6.17 -14.18
CA ALA A 46 -6.22 -5.29 -13.42
C ALA A 46 -6.41 -3.94 -14.11
N TYR A 47 -5.43 -3.53 -14.92
CA TYR A 47 -5.48 -2.29 -15.69
C TYR A 47 -6.25 -2.48 -17.01
N ALA A 48 -6.04 -3.58 -17.73
CA ALA A 48 -6.80 -3.88 -18.94
C ALA A 48 -8.33 -3.87 -18.70
N ALA A 49 -8.79 -4.41 -17.58
CA ALA A 49 -10.21 -4.46 -17.21
C ALA A 49 -10.82 -3.08 -16.87
N MET A 50 -10.03 -2.13 -16.36
CA MET A 50 -10.50 -0.77 -16.07
C MET A 50 -10.52 0.12 -17.32
N LEU A 51 -9.55 -0.07 -18.23
CA LEU A 51 -9.36 0.82 -19.38
C LEU A 51 -10.24 0.44 -20.58
N GLY A 52 -10.54 -0.86 -20.76
CA GLY A 52 -11.33 -1.36 -21.89
C GLY A 52 -12.75 -0.79 -22.01
N PRO A 53 -13.55 -0.74 -20.92
CA PRO A 53 -14.94 -0.25 -21.02
C PRO A 53 -15.03 1.26 -21.27
N VAL A 54 -14.13 2.04 -20.68
CA VAL A 54 -14.13 3.52 -20.80
C VAL A 54 -13.68 3.95 -22.20
N SER A 55 -12.68 3.28 -22.77
CA SER A 55 -12.25 3.55 -24.16
C SER A 55 -13.32 3.14 -25.18
N LEU A 56 -14.03 2.03 -24.95
CA LEU A 56 -15.19 1.61 -25.76
C LEU A 56 -16.34 2.62 -25.70
N PHE A 57 -16.68 3.12 -24.51
CA PHE A 57 -17.77 4.09 -24.34
C PHE A 57 -17.45 5.46 -24.97
N LEU A 58 -16.21 5.93 -24.82
CA LEU A 58 -15.77 7.19 -25.44
C LEU A 58 -15.67 7.07 -26.97
N GLY A 59 -15.18 5.94 -27.48
CA GLY A 59 -15.17 5.65 -28.91
C GLY A 59 -16.57 5.58 -29.51
N TRP A 60 -17.52 4.96 -28.81
CA TRP A 60 -18.93 4.93 -29.20
C TRP A 60 -19.53 6.34 -29.27
N LYS A 61 -19.25 7.20 -28.30
CA LYS A 61 -19.76 8.59 -28.28
C LYS A 61 -19.13 9.47 -29.37
N ALA A 62 -17.87 9.24 -29.72
CA ALA A 62 -17.20 9.98 -30.80
C ALA A 62 -17.81 9.68 -32.18
N MET A 63 -18.34 8.47 -32.40
CA MET A 63 -19.06 8.11 -33.64
C MET A 63 -20.44 8.78 -33.78
N GLN A 64 -20.94 9.46 -32.73
CA GLN A 64 -22.24 10.14 -32.75
C GLN A 64 -22.13 11.64 -33.08
N VAL A 65 -20.91 12.17 -33.29
CA VAL A 65 -20.68 13.60 -33.56
C VAL A 65 -20.70 13.85 -35.08
N PRO A 66 -21.65 14.65 -35.60
CA PRO A 66 -21.73 14.95 -37.02
C PRO A 66 -20.50 15.75 -37.48
N GLY A 67 -19.84 15.30 -38.56
CA GLY A 67 -18.60 15.90 -39.08
C GLY A 67 -17.31 15.10 -38.80
N LEU A 68 -17.40 14.00 -38.05
CA LEU A 68 -16.32 13.04 -37.80
C LEU A 68 -16.47 11.75 -38.65
N ASP A 69 -17.17 11.85 -39.78
CA ASP A 69 -17.52 10.72 -40.65
C ASP A 69 -16.35 10.19 -41.50
N ALA A 70 -15.19 10.86 -41.46
CA ALA A 70 -13.97 10.41 -42.14
C ALA A 70 -13.26 9.32 -41.30
N PRO A 71 -13.23 8.05 -41.77
CA PRO A 71 -12.86 6.89 -40.97
C PRO A 71 -11.44 6.87 -40.36
N PRO A 72 -10.39 7.53 -40.89
CA PRO A 72 -9.09 7.49 -40.20
C PRO A 72 -8.99 8.50 -39.04
N ILE A 73 -9.72 9.62 -39.07
CA ILE A 73 -9.55 10.73 -38.12
C ILE A 73 -10.35 10.49 -36.83
N SER A 74 -11.58 10.00 -36.96
CA SER A 74 -12.46 9.74 -35.81
C SER A 74 -11.95 8.63 -34.89
N TRP A 75 -11.38 7.58 -35.47
CA TRP A 75 -10.73 6.50 -34.72
C TRP A 75 -9.49 6.98 -33.97
N GLY A 76 -8.68 7.85 -34.58
CA GLY A 76 -7.52 8.45 -33.93
C GLY A 76 -7.90 9.25 -32.68
N VAL A 77 -8.90 10.13 -32.79
CA VAL A 77 -9.37 10.96 -31.66
C VAL A 77 -9.97 10.10 -30.54
N ALA A 78 -10.75 9.08 -30.89
CA ALA A 78 -11.33 8.14 -29.93
C ALA A 78 -10.25 7.38 -29.14
N VAL A 79 -9.23 6.85 -29.83
CA VAL A 79 -8.12 6.12 -29.20
C VAL A 79 -7.31 7.04 -28.28
N VAL A 80 -6.94 8.23 -28.74
CA VAL A 80 -6.16 9.19 -27.94
C VAL A 80 -6.92 9.60 -26.69
N THR A 81 -8.20 9.95 -26.83
CA THR A 81 -9.03 10.37 -25.69
C THR A 81 -9.24 9.23 -24.70
N GLY A 82 -9.46 8.00 -25.20
CA GLY A 82 -9.55 6.79 -24.38
C GLY A 82 -8.28 6.54 -23.58
N VAL A 83 -7.10 6.65 -24.21
CA VAL A 83 -5.80 6.47 -23.55
C VAL A 83 -5.53 7.56 -22.51
N LEU A 84 -5.90 8.82 -22.77
CA LEU A 84 -5.71 9.91 -21.82
C LEU A 84 -6.65 9.78 -20.61
N ALA A 85 -7.93 9.46 -20.82
CA ALA A 85 -8.88 9.22 -19.74
C ALA A 85 -8.45 8.01 -18.90
N ALA A 86 -8.00 6.94 -19.56
CA ALA A 86 -7.40 5.78 -18.93
C ALA A 86 -6.19 6.12 -18.05
N ALA A 87 -5.25 6.90 -18.59
CA ALA A 87 -4.07 7.35 -17.86
C ALA A 87 -4.45 8.23 -16.67
N ALA A 88 -5.43 9.13 -16.82
CA ALA A 88 -5.91 9.98 -15.74
C ALA A 88 -6.56 9.17 -14.61
N ILE A 89 -7.45 8.23 -14.94
CA ILE A 89 -8.05 7.31 -13.96
C ILE A 89 -6.98 6.48 -13.27
N TRP A 90 -5.98 6.01 -14.01
CA TRP A 90 -4.85 5.27 -13.45
C TRP A 90 -4.02 6.11 -12.47
N ILE A 91 -3.70 7.35 -12.84
CA ILE A 91 -2.99 8.29 -11.97
C ILE A 91 -3.80 8.53 -10.69
N LEU A 92 -5.10 8.79 -10.81
CA LEU A 92 -5.99 9.02 -9.67
C LEU A 92 -6.07 7.79 -8.76
N ALA A 93 -6.34 6.61 -9.31
CA ALA A 93 -6.41 5.37 -8.55
C ALA A 93 -5.07 5.04 -7.86
N ARG A 94 -3.95 5.34 -8.51
CA ARG A 94 -2.61 5.16 -7.94
C ARG A 94 -2.34 6.17 -6.82
N GLN A 95 -2.80 7.41 -6.96
CA GLN A 95 -2.70 8.41 -5.91
C GLN A 95 -3.55 8.02 -4.69
N GLU A 96 -4.78 7.53 -4.88
CA GLU A 96 -5.62 7.08 -3.76
C GLU A 96 -4.96 5.92 -3.01
N ARG A 97 -4.53 4.88 -3.71
CA ARG A 97 -3.86 3.71 -3.08
C ARG A 97 -2.58 4.10 -2.33
N ARG A 98 -1.89 5.16 -2.74
CA ARG A 98 -0.68 5.65 -2.06
C ARG A 98 -0.97 6.12 -0.63
N TRP A 99 -2.19 6.54 -0.34
CA TRP A 99 -2.60 7.04 0.97
C TRP A 99 -3.47 6.07 1.76
N ARG A 100 -3.71 4.85 1.25
CA ARG A 100 -4.46 3.82 1.97
C ARG A 100 -3.53 2.98 2.83
N GLY A 101 -3.89 2.84 4.11
CA GLY A 101 -3.09 2.10 5.08
C GLY A 101 -3.24 2.68 6.48
N TRP A 102 -2.13 2.68 7.22
CA TRP A 102 -2.09 3.06 8.63
C TRP A 102 -1.08 4.17 8.87
N CYS A 103 -1.54 5.28 9.45
CA CYS A 103 -0.66 6.31 9.97
C CYS A 103 -0.27 5.97 11.40
N VAL A 104 1.01 5.70 11.62
CA VAL A 104 1.62 5.47 12.91
C VAL A 104 2.15 6.80 13.42
N ASP A 105 1.64 7.26 14.56
CA ASP A 105 2.08 8.46 15.26
C ASP A 105 2.93 8.03 16.46
N PHE A 106 4.25 8.16 16.34
CA PHE A 106 5.20 7.70 17.36
C PHE A 106 5.22 8.60 18.59
N GLU A 107 4.87 9.89 18.47
CA GLU A 107 4.81 10.79 19.62
C GLU A 107 3.59 10.48 20.50
N GLN A 108 2.45 10.21 19.86
CA GLN A 108 1.19 9.95 20.57
C GLN A 108 0.92 8.46 20.80
N LEU A 109 1.83 7.58 20.37
CA LEU A 109 1.71 6.12 20.46
C LEU A 109 0.35 5.63 19.98
N ARG A 110 -0.05 6.06 18.80
CA ARG A 110 -1.35 5.70 18.22
C ARG A 110 -1.24 5.34 16.75
N ILE A 111 -2.18 4.52 16.31
CA ILE A 111 -2.30 4.07 14.94
C ILE A 111 -3.67 4.50 14.40
N MET A 112 -3.69 5.16 13.26
CA MET A 112 -4.90 5.71 12.64
C MET A 112 -5.09 5.11 11.25
N ALA A 113 -6.29 4.61 10.95
CA ALA A 113 -6.64 4.17 9.62
C ALA A 113 -6.70 5.36 8.65
N VAL A 114 -6.14 5.21 7.45
CA VAL A 114 -6.12 6.23 6.40
C VAL A 114 -6.69 5.61 5.14
N GLY A 115 -7.75 6.21 4.58
CA GLY A 115 -8.37 5.72 3.34
C GLY A 115 -9.03 4.34 3.43
N GLN A 116 -9.27 3.82 4.64
CA GLN A 116 -9.89 2.51 4.92
C GLN A 116 -11.32 2.62 5.48
N GLY A 117 -11.86 3.83 5.58
CA GLY A 117 -13.15 4.12 6.23
C GLY A 117 -12.98 4.67 7.64
N PRO A 118 -14.09 5.05 8.31
CA PRO A 118 -14.04 5.58 9.67
C PRO A 118 -13.76 4.45 10.66
N GLN A 119 -12.52 4.37 11.13
CA GLN A 119 -12.09 3.47 12.20
C GLN A 119 -11.53 4.30 13.35
N PRO A 120 -11.86 3.97 14.63
CA PRO A 120 -11.32 4.70 15.75
C PRO A 120 -9.78 4.58 15.80
N PRO A 121 -9.06 5.63 16.23
CA PRO A 121 -7.63 5.54 16.50
C PRO A 121 -7.34 4.45 17.53
N ILE A 122 -6.32 3.65 17.27
CA ILE A 122 -5.84 2.63 18.20
C ILE A 122 -4.75 3.26 19.06
N VAL A 123 -5.01 3.44 20.35
CA VAL A 123 -4.01 3.89 21.32
C VAL A 123 -3.21 2.67 21.77
N LEU A 124 -1.89 2.73 21.66
CA LEU A 124 -1.01 1.62 21.97
C LEU A 124 -0.71 1.58 23.48
N ASN A 125 -0.63 0.35 23.99
CA ASN A 125 -0.31 0.06 25.38
C ASN A 125 0.64 -1.15 25.41
N ALA A 126 1.81 -0.98 26.02
CA ALA A 126 2.87 -1.98 26.11
C ALA A 126 2.44 -3.32 26.72
N THR A 127 1.45 -3.29 27.63
CA THR A 127 0.97 -4.50 28.32
C THR A 127 -0.12 -5.24 27.55
N GLU A 128 -0.81 -4.54 26.66
CA GLU A 128 -1.95 -5.07 25.91
C GLU A 128 -1.63 -5.38 24.46
N HIS A 129 -0.64 -4.70 23.88
CA HIS A 129 -0.34 -4.74 22.46
C HIS A 129 1.06 -5.31 22.18
N SER A 130 1.18 -5.94 21.02
CA SER A 130 2.43 -6.42 20.46
C SER A 130 2.42 -6.33 18.96
N LEU A 131 3.62 -6.25 18.36
CA LEU A 131 3.81 -6.20 16.92
C LEU A 131 4.38 -7.52 16.41
N GLY A 132 3.73 -8.15 15.44
CA GLY A 132 4.22 -9.40 14.84
C GLY A 132 4.39 -9.28 13.34
N CYS A 133 5.31 -10.07 12.80
CA CYS A 133 5.47 -10.23 11.36
C CYS A 133 5.42 -11.72 11.02
N TYR A 134 4.46 -12.10 10.18
CA TYR A 134 4.15 -13.50 9.87
C TYR A 134 4.21 -13.75 8.37
N VAL A 135 4.43 -15.01 7.98
CA VAL A 135 4.26 -15.42 6.58
C VAL A 135 2.75 -15.39 6.28
N GLY A 136 2.36 -14.53 5.34
CA GLY A 136 1.00 -14.47 4.81
C GLY A 136 0.76 -15.49 3.71
N SER A 137 -0.44 -15.49 3.16
CA SER A 137 -0.77 -16.31 1.99
C SER A 137 0.21 -16.01 0.85
N SER A 138 0.76 -17.07 0.25
CA SER A 138 1.69 -16.96 -0.89
C SER A 138 1.05 -16.09 -1.96
N ALA A 139 1.68 -14.96 -2.29
CA ALA A 139 1.26 -14.20 -3.45
C ALA A 139 1.61 -15.04 -4.68
N ALA A 140 0.81 -14.96 -5.74
CA ALA A 140 1.07 -15.71 -6.97
C ALA A 140 2.50 -15.55 -7.52
N HIS A 141 3.25 -14.54 -7.08
CA HIS A 141 4.58 -14.16 -7.57
C HIS A 141 5.64 -14.03 -6.46
N GLY A 142 5.41 -14.59 -5.25
CA GLY A 142 6.43 -14.55 -4.19
C GLY A 142 5.92 -14.80 -2.77
N THR A 143 6.85 -14.77 -1.81
CA THR A 143 6.53 -14.89 -0.39
C THR A 143 5.98 -13.57 0.13
N CYS A 144 4.81 -13.63 0.75
CA CYS A 144 4.18 -12.48 1.40
C CYS A 144 4.45 -12.54 2.91
N PHE A 145 4.86 -11.41 3.48
CA PHE A 145 4.94 -11.20 4.91
C PHE A 145 3.88 -10.18 5.33
N VAL A 146 3.26 -10.41 6.48
CA VAL A 146 2.20 -9.56 7.02
C VAL A 146 2.66 -9.00 8.35
N LEU A 147 2.77 -7.68 8.43
CA LEU A 147 2.97 -6.94 9.66
C LEU A 147 1.60 -6.72 10.33
N GLU A 148 1.47 -7.15 11.57
CA GLU A 148 0.21 -7.20 12.28
C GLU A 148 0.36 -6.64 13.69
N LEU A 149 -0.51 -5.69 14.04
CA LEU A 149 -0.73 -5.29 15.42
C LEU A 149 -1.64 -6.31 16.09
N ARG A 150 -1.26 -6.77 17.28
CA ARG A 150 -1.95 -7.82 18.01
C ARG A 150 -2.15 -7.44 19.46
N HIS A 151 -3.22 -7.97 20.04
CA HIS A 151 -3.35 -8.08 21.48
C HIS A 151 -2.50 -9.23 22.00
N VAL A 152 -1.84 -8.99 23.13
CA VAL A 152 -1.03 -9.97 23.88
C VAL A 152 -1.79 -11.27 24.18
N ARG A 153 -3.10 -11.18 24.46
CA ARG A 153 -3.94 -12.32 24.87
C ARG A 153 -5.16 -12.59 23.98
N ARG A 154 -5.51 -11.66 23.07
CA ARG A 154 -6.77 -11.73 22.30
C ARG A 154 -6.58 -11.94 20.80
N GLY A 155 -5.33 -11.94 20.32
CA GLY A 155 -5.03 -12.17 18.90
C GLY A 155 -4.97 -10.89 18.06
N PRO A 156 -5.27 -10.95 16.76
CA PRO A 156 -5.17 -9.81 15.83
C PRO A 156 -5.96 -8.58 16.25
N VAL A 157 -5.37 -7.40 16.05
CA VAL A 157 -6.08 -6.10 16.12
C VAL A 157 -6.20 -5.51 14.72
N ALA A 158 -5.09 -5.44 13.99
CA ALA A 158 -5.03 -4.84 12.68
C ALA A 158 -3.86 -5.39 11.85
N GLN A 159 -4.11 -5.66 10.57
CA GLN A 159 -3.06 -5.88 9.58
C GLN A 159 -2.53 -4.51 9.10
N LEU A 160 -1.28 -4.18 9.43
CA LEU A 160 -0.70 -2.87 9.19
C LEU A 160 -0.14 -2.72 7.77
N THR A 161 0.62 -3.70 7.31
CA THR A 161 1.14 -3.72 5.95
C THR A 161 1.44 -5.15 5.53
N SER A 162 1.31 -5.43 4.25
CA SER A 162 1.86 -6.62 3.61
C SER A 162 3.15 -6.26 2.86
N VAL A 163 4.10 -7.19 2.79
CA VAL A 163 5.38 -7.03 2.11
C VAL A 163 5.59 -8.26 1.24
N THR A 164 5.70 -8.09 -0.08
CA THR A 164 5.94 -9.21 -0.99
C THR A 164 7.36 -9.17 -1.51
N PHE A 165 8.09 -10.27 -1.29
CA PHE A 165 9.41 -10.49 -1.88
C PHE A 165 9.27 -11.32 -3.14
N SER A 166 9.78 -10.78 -4.25
CA SER A 166 9.95 -11.55 -5.47
C SER A 166 11.12 -12.52 -5.29
N ALA A 167 11.04 -13.72 -5.85
CA ALA A 167 12.06 -14.77 -5.73
C ALA A 167 13.37 -14.48 -6.52
N VAL A 168 13.87 -13.25 -6.45
CA VAL A 168 15.02 -12.78 -7.23
C VAL A 168 16.28 -12.95 -6.40
N ARG A 169 17.02 -14.05 -6.64
CA ARG A 169 18.28 -14.46 -5.98
C ARG A 169 18.22 -14.56 -4.45
N GLN A 170 18.70 -15.69 -3.91
CA GLN A 170 18.64 -15.97 -2.47
C GLN A 170 19.40 -14.96 -1.60
N ALA A 171 20.54 -14.44 -2.06
CA ALA A 171 21.31 -13.43 -1.33
C ALA A 171 20.51 -12.13 -1.12
N THR A 172 19.85 -11.62 -2.17
CA THR A 172 19.00 -10.44 -2.10
C THR A 172 17.78 -10.68 -1.21
N TRP A 173 17.18 -11.87 -1.31
CA TRP A 173 16.05 -12.27 -0.47
C TRP A 173 16.43 -12.30 1.02
N ASN A 174 17.56 -12.91 1.38
CA ASN A 174 18.05 -12.94 2.77
C ASN A 174 18.32 -11.52 3.31
N GLN A 175 18.91 -10.65 2.50
CA GLN A 175 19.14 -9.24 2.88
C GLN A 175 17.82 -8.50 3.11
N GLN A 176 16.84 -8.66 2.22
CA GLN A 176 15.51 -8.05 2.37
C GLN A 176 14.78 -8.55 3.62
N LEU A 177 14.90 -9.85 3.92
CA LEU A 177 14.31 -10.45 5.11
C LEU A 177 14.94 -9.91 6.39
N GLN A 178 16.28 -9.86 6.46
CA GLN A 178 16.99 -9.29 7.61
C GLN A 178 16.70 -7.81 7.80
N GLN A 179 16.50 -7.07 6.70
CA GLN A 179 16.13 -5.66 6.79
C GLN A 179 14.69 -5.49 7.27
N LEU A 180 13.78 -6.36 6.83
CA LEU A 180 12.39 -6.37 7.31
C LEU A 180 12.34 -6.70 8.79
N ASP A 181 13.07 -7.72 9.24
CA ASP A 181 13.17 -8.12 10.65
C ASP A 181 13.60 -6.93 11.54
N ARG A 182 14.68 -6.24 11.13
CA ARG A 182 15.15 -5.03 11.80
C ARG A 182 14.12 -3.89 11.79
N CYS A 183 13.38 -3.72 10.70
CA CYS A 183 12.30 -2.72 10.65
C CYS A 183 11.19 -3.06 11.65
N VAL A 184 10.87 -4.33 11.84
CA VAL A 184 9.87 -4.79 12.81
C VAL A 184 10.34 -4.50 14.24
N ASP A 185 11.61 -4.80 14.54
CA ASP A 185 12.19 -4.52 15.85
C ASP A 185 12.20 -3.01 16.15
N MET A 186 12.66 -2.20 15.19
CA MET A 186 12.65 -0.73 15.32
C MET A 186 11.23 -0.17 15.46
N LEU A 187 10.25 -0.70 14.72
CA LEU A 187 8.86 -0.30 14.85
C LEU A 187 8.32 -0.60 16.24
N ALA A 188 8.55 -1.82 16.76
CA ALA A 188 8.12 -2.23 18.09
C ALA A 188 8.76 -1.35 19.18
N GLU A 189 10.07 -1.11 19.06
CA GLU A 189 10.84 -0.24 19.96
C GLU A 189 10.29 1.18 19.98
N ARG A 190 10.13 1.81 18.81
CA ARG A 190 9.61 3.19 18.69
C ARG A 190 8.15 3.33 19.15
N LEU A 191 7.39 2.24 19.10
CA LEU A 191 6.01 2.22 19.59
C LEU A 191 5.93 1.84 21.08
N HIS A 192 7.05 1.57 21.74
CA HIS A 192 7.12 1.09 23.11
C HIS A 192 6.23 -0.13 23.38
N ILE A 193 6.10 -1.02 22.40
CA ILE A 193 5.39 -2.29 22.53
C ILE A 193 6.34 -3.45 22.26
N ARG A 194 6.01 -4.63 22.79
CA ARG A 194 6.84 -5.81 22.55
C ARG A 194 6.66 -6.32 21.12
N ARG A 195 7.70 -6.94 20.60
CA ARG A 195 7.58 -7.82 19.44
C ARG A 195 6.90 -9.14 19.84
N SER A 196 6.10 -9.68 18.94
CA SER A 196 5.52 -11.02 19.00
C SER A 196 5.98 -11.86 17.82
N GLY A 197 6.17 -13.16 18.04
CA GLY A 197 6.67 -14.09 17.03
C GLY A 197 8.20 -14.15 16.99
N GLU A 198 8.72 -15.14 16.27
CA GLU A 198 10.15 -15.34 16.12
C GLU A 198 10.80 -14.35 15.15
N PRO A 199 12.12 -14.12 15.27
CA PRO A 199 12.94 -13.50 14.22
C PRO A 199 12.68 -14.11 12.84
N LEU A 200 12.59 -13.27 11.81
CA LEU A 200 12.46 -13.73 10.44
C LEU A 200 13.79 -14.33 10.00
N ARG A 201 13.87 -15.66 10.00
CA ARG A 201 15.13 -16.36 9.73
C ARG A 201 15.38 -16.53 8.23
N PRO A 202 16.60 -16.26 7.75
CA PRO A 202 16.99 -16.55 6.38
C PRO A 202 16.92 -18.06 6.10
N MET A 203 16.57 -18.44 4.87
CA MET A 203 16.62 -19.83 4.42
C MET A 203 18.10 -20.20 4.25
N ARG A 204 18.51 -21.30 4.92
CA ARG A 204 19.84 -21.90 4.78
C ARG A 204 20.03 -22.48 3.39
#